data_AF-A0A3N5EHT5-F1
#
_entry.id   AF-A0A3N5EHT5-F1
#
_cell.length_a   1.000
_cell.length_b   1.000
_cell.length_c   1.000
_cell.angle_alpha   90.00
_cell.angle_beta   90.00
_cell.angle_gamma   90.00
#
_symmetry.space_group_name_H-M   'P 1'
#
loop_
_entity.id
_entity.type
_entity.pdbx_description
1 polymer ?
#
loop_
_entity_poly.entity_id
_entity_poly.type
_entity_poly.pdbx_seq_one_letter_code
_entity_poly.pdbx_strand_id
1 'polypeptide(L)'
;ATHPTVLKAGAFRHSARFVEHTSGGDRSGLNGAYAVAEQRVVPGKVDVFLRLGFAQEDRAFVSFGLDTGINFTGLIPGRPADVLGIGFIYARISRDFAQAQPDRPLWGYESVIEVTYKLTFAPWLSVQPDLQYILHPGGSTALPDATVIGIRVDVLF
;
A
#
# COMPACT_ATOMS: atom_id res chain seq x y z
N ALA A 1 -30.24 2.49 3.58
CA ALA A 1 -29.48 3.23 4.61
C ALA A 1 -28.13 3.60 4.01
N THR A 2 -27.70 4.86 4.11
CA THR A 2 -26.36 5.26 3.66
C THR A 2 -25.33 4.68 4.62
N HIS A 3 -24.44 3.83 4.12
CA HIS A 3 -23.41 3.19 4.93
C HIS A 3 -22.25 4.17 5.18
N PRO A 4 -21.52 4.06 6.31
CA PRO A 4 -20.40 4.94 6.60
C PRO A 4 -19.38 4.95 5.45
N THR A 5 -19.10 6.15 4.95
CA THR A 5 -18.11 6.41 3.90
C THR A 5 -17.11 7.42 4.44
N VAL A 6 -15.82 7.12 4.32
CA VAL A 6 -14.75 8.06 4.59
C VAL A 6 -14.13 8.45 3.25
N LEU A 7 -14.17 9.74 2.92
CA LEU A 7 -13.47 10.30 1.78
C LEU A 7 -12.47 11.34 2.29
N LYS A 8 -11.22 11.22 1.86
CA LYS A 8 -10.15 12.19 2.16
C LYS A 8 -9.39 12.47 0.88
N ALA A 9 -8.95 13.70 0.69
CA ALA A 9 -8.00 14.07 -0.34
C ALA A 9 -7.08 15.16 0.20
N GLY A 10 -5.87 15.26 -0.33
CA GLY A 10 -4.93 16.28 0.08
C GLY A 10 -3.71 16.37 -0.84
N ALA A 11 -2.88 17.36 -0.58
CA ALA A 11 -1.63 17.60 -1.27
C ALA A 11 -0.54 17.97 -0.28
N PHE A 12 0.72 17.75 -0.65
CA PHE A 12 1.87 18.06 0.18
C PHE A 12 3.00 18.69 -0.63
N ARG A 13 3.89 19.37 0.09
CA ARG A 13 5.17 19.85 -0.41
C ARG A 13 6.26 19.59 0.64
N HIS A 14 7.31 18.90 0.23
CA HIS A 14 8.53 18.71 1.00
C HIS A 14 9.54 19.78 0.57
N SER A 15 9.92 20.70 1.46
CA SER A 15 10.71 21.90 1.10
C SER A 15 12.22 21.68 0.91
N ALA A 16 12.74 20.49 1.24
CA ALA A 16 14.16 20.18 1.03
C ALA A 16 14.58 20.19 -0.45
N ARG A 17 15.89 20.05 -0.63
CA ARG A 17 16.54 19.95 -1.94
C ARG A 17 16.65 18.50 -2.35
N PHE A 18 16.44 18.26 -3.64
CA PHE A 18 16.40 16.93 -4.25
C PHE A 18 17.13 16.98 -5.58
N VAL A 19 17.81 15.90 -5.92
CA VAL A 19 18.44 15.74 -7.23
C VAL A 19 17.36 15.27 -8.21
N GLU A 20 17.23 15.96 -9.34
CA GLU A 20 16.44 15.48 -10.46
C GLU A 20 17.09 14.24 -11.06
N HIS A 21 16.29 13.21 -11.35
CA HIS A 21 16.81 11.94 -11.83
C HIS A 21 17.54 12.06 -13.16
N THR A 22 16.95 12.75 -14.14
CA THR A 22 17.47 12.81 -15.52
C THR A 22 18.58 13.84 -15.70
N SER A 23 18.44 15.02 -15.10
CA SER A 23 19.41 16.11 -15.27
C SER A 23 20.56 16.05 -14.26
N GLY A 24 20.39 15.34 -13.13
CA GLY A 24 21.30 15.38 -11.99
C GLY A 24 21.34 16.74 -11.28
N GLY A 25 20.51 17.70 -11.69
CA GLY A 25 20.45 19.04 -11.12
C GLY A 25 19.72 19.06 -9.78
N ASP A 26 20.20 19.90 -8.86
CA ASP A 26 19.53 20.14 -7.58
C ASP A 26 18.32 21.07 -7.79
N ARG A 27 17.16 20.63 -7.29
CA ARG A 27 15.92 21.43 -7.20
C ARG A 27 15.38 21.47 -5.79
N SER A 28 14.77 22.58 -5.44
CA SER A 28 13.99 22.69 -4.21
C SER A 28 12.57 22.19 -4.39
N GLY A 29 12.07 21.45 -3.41
CA GLY A 29 10.68 21.02 -3.37
C GLY A 29 10.45 19.63 -3.97
N LEU A 30 9.62 18.84 -3.30
CA LEU A 30 8.95 17.67 -3.88
C LEU A 30 7.48 17.76 -3.51
N ASN A 31 6.61 17.78 -4.51
CA ASN A 31 5.18 17.91 -4.34
C ASN A 31 4.49 16.57 -4.61
N GLY A 32 3.30 16.41 -4.04
CA GLY A 32 2.47 15.25 -4.30
C GLY A 32 1.04 15.45 -3.83
N ALA A 33 0.20 14.46 -4.12
CA ALA A 33 -1.21 14.45 -3.76
C ALA A 33 -1.66 13.04 -3.39
N TYR A 34 -2.75 12.96 -2.64
CA TYR A 34 -3.33 11.69 -2.23
C TYR A 34 -4.85 11.75 -2.20
N ALA A 35 -5.47 10.59 -2.33
CA ALA A 35 -6.89 10.38 -2.11
C ALA A 35 -7.11 9.06 -1.36
N VAL A 36 -8.11 9.03 -0.48
CA VAL A 36 -8.51 7.86 0.31
C VAL A 36 -10.02 7.75 0.27
N ALA A 37 -10.52 6.56 -0.01
CA ALA A 37 -11.92 6.19 0.08
C ALA A 37 -12.04 4.89 0.89
N GLU A 38 -12.92 4.88 1.88
CA GLU A 38 -13.27 3.68 2.65
C GLU A 38 -14.78 3.58 2.72
N GLN A 39 -15.32 2.39 2.46
CA GLN A 39 -16.75 2.15 2.37
C GLN A 39 -17.13 0.86 3.08
N ARG A 40 -18.03 0.98 4.05
CA ARG A 40 -18.80 -0.16 4.57
C ARG A 40 -19.80 -0.57 3.50
N VAL A 41 -19.66 -1.74 2.89
CA VAL A 41 -20.60 -2.23 1.85
C VAL A 41 -21.65 -3.17 2.45
N VAL A 42 -21.28 -3.93 3.48
CA VAL A 42 -22.24 -4.70 4.30
C VAL A 42 -21.99 -4.37 5.79
N PRO A 43 -22.97 -3.80 6.51
CA PRO A 43 -22.81 -3.41 7.91
C PRO A 43 -22.26 -4.53 8.80
N GLY A 44 -21.13 -4.28 9.46
CA GLY A 44 -20.48 -5.20 10.39
C GLY A 44 -19.92 -6.47 9.74
N LYS A 45 -19.87 -6.53 8.41
CA LYS A 45 -19.49 -7.74 7.67
C LYS A 45 -18.47 -7.48 6.57
N VAL A 46 -18.65 -6.44 5.76
CA VAL A 46 -17.78 -6.20 4.61
C VAL A 46 -17.46 -4.73 4.47
N ASP A 47 -16.17 -4.44 4.40
CA ASP A 47 -15.62 -3.11 4.18
C ASP A 47 -14.63 -3.16 3.01
N VAL A 48 -14.61 -2.12 2.18
CA VAL A 48 -13.64 -1.96 1.08
C VAL A 48 -12.92 -0.63 1.25
N PHE A 49 -11.68 -0.56 0.78
CA PHE A 49 -10.90 0.67 0.80
C PHE A 49 -10.09 0.83 -0.48
N LEU A 50 -9.79 2.09 -0.80
CA LEU A 50 -8.91 2.52 -1.89
C LEU A 50 -8.10 3.72 -1.42
N ARG A 51 -6.79 3.66 -1.62
CA ARG A 51 -5.84 4.74 -1.34
C ARG A 51 -4.98 4.94 -2.58
N LEU A 52 -4.84 6.19 -2.98
CA LEU A 52 -4.04 6.61 -4.14
C LEU A 52 -3.05 7.67 -3.68
N GLY A 53 -1.82 7.60 -4.18
CA GLY A 53 -0.76 8.57 -3.95
C GLY A 53 -0.05 8.92 -5.25
N PHE A 54 0.30 10.19 -5.41
CA PHE A 54 1.04 10.72 -6.55
C PHE A 54 2.18 11.59 -6.06
N ALA A 55 3.34 11.46 -6.68
CA ALA A 55 4.50 12.32 -6.44
C ALA A 55 5.16 12.69 -7.77
N GLN A 56 5.88 13.82 -7.78
CA GLN A 56 6.54 14.30 -9.00
C GLN A 56 7.57 13.29 -9.53
N GLU A 57 7.43 12.93 -10.80
CA GLU A 57 8.25 11.90 -11.48
C GLU A 57 9.74 12.24 -11.51
N ASP A 58 10.10 13.53 -11.64
CA ASP A 58 11.47 14.00 -11.83
C ASP A 58 12.37 13.84 -10.60
N ARG A 59 11.81 13.68 -9.40
CA ARG A 59 12.55 13.60 -8.12
C ARG A 59 12.12 12.46 -7.20
N ALA A 60 10.84 12.08 -7.21
CA ALA A 60 10.38 10.98 -6.37
C ALA A 60 10.86 9.64 -6.94
N PHE A 61 11.22 8.68 -6.10
CA PHE A 61 11.52 7.32 -6.58
C PHE A 61 10.25 6.57 -7.01
N VAL A 62 9.17 6.70 -6.24
CA VAL A 62 7.84 6.19 -6.58
C VAL A 62 6.95 7.36 -7.01
N SER A 63 6.46 7.34 -8.25
CA SER A 63 5.60 8.42 -8.77
C SER A 63 4.12 8.20 -8.54
N PHE A 64 3.71 6.93 -8.37
CA PHE A 64 2.33 6.56 -8.16
C PHE A 64 2.22 5.35 -7.22
N GLY A 65 1.30 5.42 -6.27
CA GLY A 65 0.95 4.34 -5.37
C GLY A 65 -0.55 4.07 -5.37
N LEU A 66 -0.93 2.80 -5.32
CA LEU A 66 -2.28 2.32 -5.08
C LEU A 66 -2.24 1.28 -3.97
N ASP A 67 -3.17 1.38 -3.02
CA ASP A 67 -3.40 0.39 -1.97
C ASP A 67 -4.92 0.20 -1.84
N THR A 68 -5.39 -1.02 -2.08
CA THR A 68 -6.82 -1.33 -2.12
C THR A 68 -7.08 -2.69 -1.52
N GLY A 69 -8.29 -2.92 -1.01
CA GLY A 69 -8.62 -4.21 -0.46
C GLY A 69 -10.04 -4.32 0.06
N ILE A 70 -10.34 -5.52 0.53
CA ILE A 70 -11.61 -5.92 1.11
C ILE A 70 -11.37 -6.65 2.42
N ASN A 71 -12.19 -6.34 3.42
CA ASN A 71 -12.19 -6.99 4.71
C ASN A 71 -13.53 -7.67 4.94
N PHE A 72 -13.50 -8.89 5.46
CA PHE A 72 -14.66 -9.67 5.85
C PHE A 72 -14.61 -9.96 7.35
N THR A 73 -15.61 -9.48 8.09
CA THR A 73 -15.70 -9.65 9.54
C THR A 73 -16.63 -10.80 9.90
N GLY A 74 -16.14 -11.70 10.76
CA GLY A 74 -16.91 -12.80 11.33
C GLY A 74 -17.41 -13.82 10.31
N LEU A 75 -16.54 -14.24 9.38
CA LEU A 75 -16.84 -15.28 8.38
C LEU A 75 -16.96 -16.67 8.99
N ILE A 76 -16.20 -16.98 10.05
CA ILE A 76 -16.18 -18.30 10.69
C ILE A 76 -17.20 -18.33 11.83
N PRO A 77 -18.14 -19.32 11.85
CA PRO A 77 -19.07 -19.50 12.97
C PRO A 77 -18.34 -19.62 14.30
N GLY A 78 -18.83 -18.92 15.33
CA GLY A 78 -18.18 -18.86 16.64
C GLY A 78 -17.03 -17.85 16.75
N ARG A 79 -16.65 -17.18 15.66
CA ARG A 79 -15.57 -16.16 15.64
C ARG A 79 -16.04 -14.82 15.07
N PRO A 80 -17.03 -14.13 15.69
CA PRO A 80 -17.66 -12.94 15.12
C PRO A 80 -16.74 -11.70 15.04
N ALA A 81 -15.62 -11.70 15.78
CA ALA A 81 -14.67 -10.59 15.86
C ALA A 81 -13.40 -10.80 15.01
N ASP A 82 -13.28 -11.94 14.31
CA ASP A 82 -12.16 -12.20 13.43
C ASP A 82 -12.35 -11.52 12.07
N VAL A 83 -11.25 -11.14 11.41
CA VAL A 83 -11.29 -10.42 10.14
C VAL A 83 -10.38 -11.10 9.11
N LEU A 84 -10.94 -11.50 7.97
CA LEU A 84 -10.19 -11.88 6.77
C LEU A 84 -9.96 -10.63 5.92
N GLY A 85 -8.70 -10.31 5.60
CA GLY A 85 -8.34 -9.23 4.69
C GLY A 85 -7.73 -9.78 3.41
N ILE A 86 -8.11 -9.21 2.26
CA ILE A 86 -7.46 -9.44 0.97
C ILE A 86 -7.10 -8.08 0.39
N GLY A 87 -5.82 -7.87 0.11
CA GLY A 87 -5.26 -6.59 -0.33
C GLY A 87 -4.49 -6.71 -1.65
N PHE A 88 -4.44 -5.59 -2.36
CA PHE A 88 -3.57 -5.38 -3.50
C PHE A 88 -2.89 -4.01 -3.40
N ILE A 89 -1.56 -4.02 -3.50
CA ILE A 89 -0.72 -2.82 -3.46
C ILE A 89 0.06 -2.74 -4.78
N TYR A 90 0.18 -1.54 -5.33
CA TYR A 90 0.96 -1.27 -6.53
C TYR A 90 1.74 0.03 -6.37
N ALA A 91 3.05 -0.01 -6.53
CA ALA A 91 3.94 1.14 -6.48
C ALA A 91 4.69 1.24 -7.81
N ARG A 92 4.45 2.33 -8.56
CA ARG A 92 5.15 2.60 -9.82
C ARG A 92 6.43 3.39 -9.56
N ILE A 93 7.54 2.85 -10.01
CA ILE A 93 8.82 3.56 -10.04
C ILE A 93 8.74 4.67 -11.08
N SER A 94 9.31 5.83 -10.75
CA SER A 94 9.27 7.00 -11.63
C SER A 94 9.91 6.72 -12.97
N ARG A 95 9.28 7.20 -14.05
CA ARG A 95 9.82 7.04 -15.41
C ARG A 95 11.15 7.76 -15.57
N ASP A 96 11.27 8.94 -14.98
CA ASP A 96 12.50 9.75 -15.05
C ASP A 96 13.65 9.06 -14.31
N PHE A 97 13.36 8.36 -13.20
CA PHE A 97 14.33 7.51 -12.51
C PHE A 97 14.76 6.33 -13.38
N ALA A 98 13.79 5.62 -13.99
CA ALA A 98 14.07 4.49 -14.87
C ALA A 98 14.95 4.91 -16.08
N GLN A 99 14.65 6.06 -16.70
CA GLN A 99 15.41 6.62 -17.82
C GLN A 99 16.83 7.05 -17.44
N ALA A 100 17.03 7.53 -16.21
CA ALA A 100 18.34 7.90 -15.70
C ALA A 100 19.24 6.69 -15.41
N GLN A 101 18.70 5.47 -15.44
CA GLN A 101 19.42 4.23 -15.19
C GLN A 101 19.28 3.21 -16.33
N PRO A 102 19.67 3.56 -17.57
CA PRO A 102 19.42 2.71 -18.75
C PRO A 102 20.18 1.38 -18.71
N ASP A 103 21.33 1.33 -18.02
CA ASP A 103 22.18 0.14 -17.93
C ASP A 103 21.84 -0.76 -16.72
N ARG A 104 20.78 -0.44 -15.98
CA ARG A 104 20.32 -1.19 -14.81
C ARG A 104 19.10 -2.04 -15.20
N PRO A 105 18.80 -3.13 -14.44
CA PRO A 105 17.64 -3.97 -14.68
C PRO A 105 16.36 -3.12 -14.75
N LEU A 106 15.40 -3.57 -15.58
CA LEU A 106 14.21 -2.81 -15.94
C LEU A 106 13.45 -2.36 -14.68
N TRP A 107 13.48 -1.04 -14.43
CA TRP A 107 12.69 -0.38 -13.41
C TRP A 107 11.26 -0.21 -13.92
N GLY A 108 10.27 -0.55 -13.10
CA GLY A 108 8.87 -0.46 -13.49
C GLY A 108 7.97 -0.24 -12.31
N TYR A 109 7.65 -1.32 -11.61
CA TYR A 109 6.73 -1.29 -10.48
C TYR A 109 7.04 -2.43 -9.52
N GLU A 110 6.58 -2.28 -8.28
CA GLU A 110 6.40 -3.38 -7.34
C GLU A 110 4.90 -3.56 -7.11
N SER A 111 4.42 -4.79 -7.01
CA SER A 111 3.05 -5.03 -6.58
C SER A 111 2.97 -6.18 -5.59
N VAL A 112 2.04 -6.08 -4.64
CA VAL A 112 1.84 -7.06 -3.59
C VAL A 112 0.40 -7.52 -3.58
N ILE A 113 0.19 -8.83 -3.55
CA ILE A 113 -1.10 -9.43 -3.17
C ILE A 113 -0.96 -9.92 -1.74
N GLU A 114 -1.85 -9.49 -0.86
CA GLU A 114 -1.81 -9.80 0.57
C GLU A 114 -3.08 -10.53 0.99
N VAL A 115 -2.92 -11.57 1.82
CA VAL A 115 -4.04 -12.23 2.51
C VAL A 115 -3.69 -12.33 3.99
N THR A 116 -4.57 -11.80 4.84
CA THR A 116 -4.40 -11.83 6.29
C THR A 116 -5.63 -12.37 6.99
N TYR A 117 -5.45 -12.96 8.18
CA TYR A 117 -6.57 -13.37 9.02
C TYR A 117 -6.34 -12.97 10.47
N LYS A 118 -7.00 -11.91 10.94
CA LYS A 118 -6.89 -11.44 12.33
C LYS A 118 -7.77 -12.29 13.25
N LEU A 119 -7.14 -13.08 14.11
CA LEU A 119 -7.77 -13.79 15.22
C LEU A 119 -7.83 -12.87 16.44
N THR A 120 -9.04 -12.48 16.83
CA THR A 120 -9.25 -11.69 18.05
C THR A 120 -9.52 -12.65 19.21
N PHE A 121 -8.58 -12.76 20.15
CA PHE A 121 -8.72 -13.64 21.31
C PHE A 121 -9.39 -12.92 22.49
N ALA A 122 -9.04 -11.65 22.69
CA ALA A 122 -9.60 -10.79 23.71
C ALA A 122 -9.55 -9.33 23.24
N PRO A 123 -10.26 -8.39 23.89
CA PRO A 123 -10.19 -6.96 23.54
C PRO A 123 -8.77 -6.37 23.58
N TRP A 124 -7.86 -7.01 24.32
CA TRP A 124 -6.47 -6.62 24.49
C TRP A 124 -5.46 -7.50 23.73
N LEU A 125 -5.92 -8.54 23.00
CA LEU A 125 -5.03 -9.48 22.31
C LEU A 125 -5.61 -9.96 20.97
N SER A 126 -4.80 -9.80 19.92
CA SER A 126 -5.05 -10.45 18.63
C SER A 126 -3.77 -10.93 17.97
N VAL A 127 -3.90 -11.97 17.15
CA VAL A 127 -2.82 -12.51 16.30
C VAL A 127 -3.31 -12.52 14.86
N GLN A 128 -2.47 -12.08 13.93
CA GLN A 128 -2.82 -11.95 12.52
C GLN A 128 -1.68 -12.55 11.68
N PRO A 129 -1.78 -13.84 11.29
CA PRO A 129 -0.99 -14.37 10.19
C PRO A 129 -1.22 -13.56 8.91
N ASP A 130 -0.14 -13.45 8.14
CA ASP A 130 -0.04 -12.68 6.91
C ASP A 130 0.71 -13.49 5.86
N LEU A 131 0.20 -13.46 4.63
CA LEU A 131 0.81 -14.04 3.45
C LEU A 131 0.83 -12.97 2.35
N GLN A 132 2.03 -12.66 1.86
CA GLN A 132 2.23 -11.72 0.77
C GLN A 132 2.93 -12.41 -0.41
N TYR A 133 2.45 -12.13 -1.62
CA TYR A 133 3.17 -12.44 -2.86
C TYR A 133 3.56 -11.12 -3.54
N ILE A 134 4.87 -10.89 -3.64
CA ILE A 134 5.49 -9.65 -4.10
C ILE A 134 6.05 -9.89 -5.51
N LEU A 135 5.51 -9.16 -6.48
CA LEU A 135 6.02 -9.12 -7.84
C LEU A 135 7.00 -7.97 -8.00
N HIS A 136 8.15 -8.26 -8.62
CA HIS A 136 9.25 -7.30 -8.81
C HIS A 136 9.68 -6.56 -7.53
N PRO A 137 10.21 -7.26 -6.51
CA PRO A 137 10.68 -6.63 -5.29
C PRO A 137 11.71 -5.51 -5.58
N GLY A 138 11.52 -4.35 -4.94
CA GLY A 138 12.29 -3.13 -5.16
C GLY A 138 11.89 -2.36 -6.42
N GLY A 139 10.86 -2.80 -7.15
CA GLY A 139 10.39 -2.18 -8.39
C GLY A 139 11.24 -2.49 -9.62
N SER A 140 12.04 -3.56 -9.56
CA SER A 140 12.96 -3.98 -10.62
C SER A 140 12.84 -5.48 -10.90
N THR A 141 13.09 -5.88 -12.14
CA THR A 141 13.14 -7.30 -12.54
C THR A 141 14.46 -7.99 -12.15
N ALA A 142 15.35 -7.30 -11.43
CA ALA A 142 16.63 -7.84 -10.98
C ALA A 142 16.49 -8.99 -9.98
N LEU A 143 15.43 -8.94 -9.17
CA LEU A 143 15.12 -9.92 -8.15
C LEU A 143 13.95 -10.78 -8.62
N PRO A 144 13.95 -12.09 -8.30
CA PRO A 144 12.79 -12.91 -8.51
C PRO A 144 11.64 -12.45 -7.61
N ASP A 145 10.41 -12.78 -8.00
CA ASP A 145 9.23 -12.63 -7.17
C ASP A 145 9.42 -13.34 -5.82
N ALA A 146 8.76 -12.82 -4.78
CA ALA A 146 8.94 -13.28 -3.41
C ALA A 146 7.61 -13.63 -2.74
N THR A 147 7.62 -14.73 -1.99
CA THR A 147 6.55 -15.08 -1.05
C THR A 147 7.03 -14.78 0.37
N VAL A 148 6.25 -13.99 1.11
CA VAL A 148 6.53 -13.63 2.50
C VAL A 148 5.42 -14.18 3.39
N ILE A 149 5.81 -14.80 4.50
CA ILE A 149 4.89 -15.28 5.53
C ILE A 149 5.24 -14.56 6.82
N GLY A 150 4.24 -13.94 7.44
CA GLY A 150 4.40 -13.12 8.63
C GLY A 150 3.35 -13.44 9.69
N ILE A 151 3.60 -12.95 10.90
CA ILE A 151 2.64 -12.92 12.00
C ILE A 151 2.72 -11.55 12.66
N ARG A 152 1.59 -10.87 12.77
CA ARG A 152 1.42 -9.67 13.60
C ARG A 152 0.73 -10.05 14.91
N VAL A 153 1.20 -9.49 16.02
CA VAL A 153 0.57 -9.64 17.34
C VAL A 153 0.28 -8.24 17.87
N ASP A 154 -0.99 -7.97 18.17
CA ASP A 154 -1.41 -6.72 18.80
C ASP A 154 -1.74 -7.00 20.28
N VAL A 155 -1.14 -6.22 21.18
CA VAL A 155 -1.38 -6.27 22.64
C VAL A 155 -1.66 -4.86 23.16
N LEU A 156 -2.74 -4.69 23.93
CA LEU A 156 -3.06 -3.45 24.63
C LEU A 156 -2.77 -3.63 26.14
N PHE A 157 -2.04 -2.69 26.73
CA PHE A 157 -1.68 -2.66 28.16
C PHE A 157 -2.48 -1.59 28.91
#